data_AF-A0A960MER6-F1
#
_entry.id   AF-A0A960MER6-F1
#
_cell.length_a   1.000
_cell.length_b   1.000
_cell.length_c   1.000
_cell.angle_alpha   90.00
_cell.angle_beta   90.00
_cell.angle_gamma   90.00
#
_symmetry.space_group_name_H-M   'P 1'
#
loop_
_entity.id
_entity.type
_entity.pdbx_description
1 polymer ?
#
loop_
_entity_poly.entity_id
_entity_poly.type
_entity_poly.pdbx_seq_one_letter_code
_entity_poly.pdbx_strand_id
1 'polypeptide(L)'
;MLAAQDRTNEILEELVGFMASAQKQRNQELAQWRKANPRLANSCREAAEALSRVQAEYLERMTDEITENAEDMAEGEFMLNEFVDRFGPRLAHLNGVIQVLAQLSSAAGSSNH
;
A
#
# COMPACT_ATOMS: atom_id res chain seq x y z
N MET A 1 28.72 28.88 -5.15
CA MET A 1 27.92 27.98 -4.30
C MET A 1 26.43 28.31 -4.44
N LEU A 2 26.01 29.58 -4.23
CA LEU A 2 24.62 30.04 -4.42
C LEU A 2 24.04 29.75 -5.81
N ALA A 3 24.72 30.13 -6.90
CA ALA A 3 24.22 29.87 -8.26
C ALA A 3 24.04 28.38 -8.63
N ALA A 4 24.77 27.47 -7.97
CA ALA A 4 24.57 26.03 -8.15
C ALA A 4 23.33 25.55 -7.40
N GLN A 5 23.10 26.08 -6.20
CA GLN A 5 21.92 25.82 -5.39
C GLN A 5 20.65 26.35 -6.06
N ASP A 6 20.69 27.54 -6.67
CA ASP A 6 19.57 28.12 -7.40
C ASP A 6 19.12 27.22 -8.56
N ARG A 7 20.08 26.73 -9.36
CA ARG A 7 19.80 25.77 -10.43
C ARG A 7 19.24 24.45 -9.90
N THR A 8 19.73 23.96 -8.76
CA THR A 8 19.17 22.75 -8.13
C THR A 8 17.72 22.98 -7.72
N ASN A 9 17.39 24.14 -7.14
CA ASN A 9 16.03 24.48 -6.76
C ASN A 9 15.11 24.55 -7.99
N GLU A 10 15.54 25.18 -9.08
CA GLU A 10 14.77 25.23 -10.34
C GLU A 10 14.44 23.82 -10.85
N ILE A 11 15.42 22.91 -10.89
CA ILE A 11 15.20 21.52 -11.34
C ILE A 11 14.25 20.77 -10.40
N LEU A 12 14.35 21.00 -9.09
CA LEU A 12 13.44 20.39 -8.11
C LEU A 12 12.01 20.91 -8.29
N GLU A 13 11.83 22.20 -8.57
CA GLU A 13 10.52 22.78 -8.87
C GLU A 13 9.92 22.19 -10.14
N GLU A 14 10.71 22.06 -11.21
CA GLU A 14 10.29 21.41 -12.45
C GLU A 14 9.91 19.93 -12.22
N LEU A 15 10.71 19.20 -11.45
CA LEU A 15 10.45 17.80 -11.12
C LEU A 15 9.14 17.66 -10.32
N VAL A 16 8.92 18.52 -9.33
CA VAL A 16 7.67 18.54 -8.55
C VAL A 16 6.48 18.85 -9.46
N GLY A 17 6.62 19.83 -10.36
CA GLY A 17 5.59 20.16 -11.35
C GLY A 17 5.24 18.98 -12.26
N PHE A 18 6.27 18.29 -12.78
CA PHE A 18 6.09 17.08 -13.58
C PHE A 18 5.38 15.97 -12.78
N MET A 19 5.83 15.66 -11.57
CA MET A 19 5.21 14.64 -10.71
C MET A 19 3.75 14.96 -10.38
N ALA A 20 3.45 16.22 -10.05
CA ALA A 20 2.09 16.66 -9.75
C ALA A 20 1.15 16.51 -10.96
N SER A 21 1.63 16.87 -12.16
CA SER A 21 0.86 16.71 -13.40
C SER A 21 0.60 15.25 -13.75
N ALA A 22 1.61 14.38 -13.64
CA ALA A 22 1.48 12.95 -13.88
C ALA A 22 0.52 12.28 -12.89
N GLN A 23 0.57 12.67 -11.62
CA GLN A 23 -0.36 12.18 -10.59
C GLN A 23 -1.80 12.62 -10.88
N LYS A 24 -1.99 13.87 -11.29
CA LYS A 24 -3.32 14.39 -11.68
C LYS A 24 -3.89 13.63 -12.88
N GLN A 25 -3.08 13.38 -13.90
CA GLN A 25 -3.51 12.63 -15.08
C GLN A 25 -3.94 11.20 -14.71
N ARG A 26 -3.11 10.48 -13.95
CA ARG A 26 -3.45 9.13 -13.45
C ARG A 26 -4.79 9.11 -12.71
N ASN A 27 -5.02 10.09 -11.83
CA ASN A 27 -6.27 10.20 -11.08
C ASN A 27 -7.48 10.44 -11.99
N GLN A 28 -7.33 11.21 -13.06
CA GLN A 28 -8.38 11.45 -14.05
C GLN A 28 -8.71 10.19 -14.84
N GLU A 29 -7.69 9.45 -15.31
CA GLU A 29 -7.87 8.17 -16.02
C GLU A 29 -8.59 7.13 -15.16
N LEU A 30 -8.17 6.99 -13.89
CA LEU A 30 -8.85 6.10 -12.94
C LEU A 30 -10.30 6.54 -12.68
N ALA A 31 -10.56 7.84 -12.59
CA ALA A 31 -11.92 8.36 -12.42
C ALA A 31 -12.81 8.07 -13.63
N GLN A 32 -12.28 8.21 -14.83
CA GLN A 32 -12.98 7.87 -16.06
C GLN A 32 -13.24 6.36 -16.16
N TRP A 33 -12.23 5.55 -15.85
CA TRP A 33 -12.34 4.08 -15.84
C TRP A 33 -13.44 3.61 -14.87
N ARG A 34 -13.52 4.17 -13.66
CA ARG A 34 -14.59 3.84 -12.69
C ARG A 34 -15.98 4.19 -13.19
N LYS A 35 -16.13 5.37 -13.81
CA LYS A 35 -17.40 5.78 -14.44
C LYS A 35 -17.84 4.80 -15.54
N ALA A 36 -16.88 4.26 -16.30
CA ALA A 36 -17.14 3.24 -17.32
C ALA A 36 -17.41 1.84 -16.73
N ASN A 37 -16.91 1.54 -15.51
CA ASN A 37 -16.97 0.22 -14.89
C ASN A 37 -17.59 0.25 -13.46
N PRO A 38 -18.81 0.78 -13.27
CA PRO A 38 -19.36 1.03 -11.94
C PRO A 38 -19.59 -0.24 -11.11
N ARG A 39 -20.02 -1.34 -11.75
CA ARG A 39 -20.20 -2.64 -11.08
C ARG A 39 -18.88 -3.19 -10.54
N LEU A 40 -17.84 -3.16 -11.37
CA LEU A 40 -16.52 -3.66 -11.00
C LEU A 40 -15.88 -2.81 -9.90
N ALA A 41 -16.01 -1.48 -9.97
CA ALA A 41 -15.53 -0.59 -8.91
C ALA A 41 -16.20 -0.91 -7.55
N ASN A 42 -17.50 -1.21 -7.54
CA ASN A 42 -18.19 -1.64 -6.32
C ASN A 42 -17.71 -3.02 -5.83
N SER A 43 -17.54 -3.99 -6.73
CA SER A 43 -16.98 -5.30 -6.35
C SER A 43 -15.54 -5.20 -5.82
N CYS A 44 -14.71 -4.30 -6.36
CA CYS A 44 -13.39 -4.02 -5.81
C CYS A 44 -13.46 -3.44 -4.40
N ARG A 45 -14.47 -2.61 -4.09
CA ARG A 45 -14.68 -2.05 -2.75
C ARG A 45 -15.01 -3.17 -1.76
N GLU A 46 -15.99 -3.99 -2.10
CA GLU A 46 -16.43 -5.11 -1.27
C GLU A 46 -15.29 -6.12 -1.04
N ALA A 47 -14.51 -6.41 -2.09
CA ALA A 47 -13.35 -7.29 -1.99
C ALA A 47 -12.24 -6.70 -1.10
N ALA A 48 -11.97 -5.39 -1.21
CA ALA A 48 -10.99 -4.71 -0.36
C ALA A 48 -11.42 -4.78 1.11
N GLU A 49 -12.69 -4.48 1.42
CA GLU A 49 -13.24 -4.56 2.78
C GLU A 49 -13.16 -5.98 3.36
N ALA A 50 -13.51 -6.99 2.56
CA ALA A 50 -13.40 -8.39 2.97
C ALA A 50 -11.94 -8.79 3.26
N LEU A 51 -11.01 -8.43 2.37
CA LEU A 51 -9.59 -8.73 2.56
C LEU A 51 -8.96 -7.95 3.72
N SER A 52 -9.42 -6.72 4.01
CA SER A 52 -8.98 -5.99 5.20
C SER A 52 -9.36 -6.70 6.50
N ARG A 53 -10.54 -7.35 6.56
CA ARG A 53 -10.91 -8.18 7.72
C ARG A 53 -10.00 -9.41 7.84
N VAL A 54 -9.76 -10.10 6.73
CA VAL A 54 -8.82 -11.23 6.70
C VAL A 54 -7.40 -10.80 7.10
N GLN A 55 -6.96 -9.62 6.69
CA GLN A 55 -5.66 -9.06 7.07
C GLN A 55 -5.59 -8.80 8.58
N ALA A 56 -6.65 -8.27 9.19
CA ALA A 56 -6.70 -8.07 10.64
C ALA A 56 -6.55 -9.41 11.40
N GLU A 57 -7.33 -10.43 11.04
CA GLU A 57 -7.22 -11.78 11.63
C GLU A 57 -5.86 -12.44 11.36
N TYR A 58 -5.22 -12.10 10.25
CA TYR A 58 -3.86 -12.56 9.95
C TYR A 58 -2.82 -11.89 10.84
N LEU A 59 -2.96 -10.58 11.06
CA LEU A 59 -2.10 -9.82 11.96
C LEU A 59 -2.24 -10.28 13.41
N GLU A 60 -3.47 -10.56 13.88
CA GLU A 60 -3.71 -11.13 15.21
C GLU A 60 -2.91 -12.43 15.41
N ARG A 61 -3.09 -13.42 14.52
CA ARG A 61 -2.34 -14.69 14.60
C ARG A 61 -0.83 -14.51 14.53
N MET A 62 -0.36 -13.57 13.71
CA MET A 62 1.07 -13.27 13.59
C MET A 62 1.59 -12.65 14.89
N THR A 63 0.84 -11.73 15.50
CA THR A 63 1.18 -11.12 16.78
C THR A 63 1.20 -12.16 17.89
N ASP A 64 0.22 -13.05 17.95
CA ASP A 64 0.18 -14.15 18.92
C ASP A 64 1.45 -15.02 18.82
N GLU A 65 1.80 -15.48 17.61
CA GLU A 65 3.02 -16.29 17.38
C GLU A 65 4.30 -15.56 17.81
N ILE A 66 4.42 -14.26 17.52
CA ILE A 66 5.56 -13.44 17.98
C ILE A 66 5.60 -13.41 19.50
N THR A 67 4.47 -13.13 20.15
CA THR A 67 4.43 -12.99 21.61
C THR A 67 4.71 -14.30 22.35
N GLU A 68 4.29 -15.43 21.79
CA GLU A 68 4.50 -16.75 22.38
C GLU A 68 5.94 -17.25 22.22
N ASN A 69 6.64 -16.85 21.15
CA ASN A 69 7.96 -17.40 20.78
C ASN A 69 9.08 -16.33 20.77
N ALA A 70 8.86 -15.15 21.38
CA ALA A 70 9.77 -14.01 21.29
C ALA A 70 11.20 -14.31 21.76
N GLU A 71 11.34 -15.08 22.84
CA GLU A 71 12.65 -15.48 23.40
C GLU A 71 13.37 -16.44 22.44
N ASP A 72 12.68 -17.47 21.95
CA ASP A 72 13.24 -18.44 21.01
C ASP A 72 13.66 -17.80 19.68
N MET A 73 12.89 -16.81 19.19
CA MET A 73 13.23 -16.04 17.99
C MET A 73 14.44 -15.12 18.21
N ALA A 74 14.62 -14.58 19.43
CA ALA A 74 15.74 -13.73 19.75
C ALA A 74 17.05 -14.53 19.89
N GLU A 75 16.96 -15.76 20.36
CA GLU A 75 18.11 -16.64 20.56
C GLU A 75 18.48 -17.46 19.30
N GLY A 76 17.50 -17.75 18.43
CA GLY A 76 17.67 -18.64 17.28
C GLY A 76 17.32 -18.03 15.92
N GLU A 77 18.33 -17.87 15.06
CA GLU A 77 18.13 -17.41 13.66
C GLU A 77 17.18 -18.32 12.85
N PHE A 78 17.14 -19.62 13.16
CA PHE A 78 16.26 -20.56 12.46
C PHE A 78 14.78 -20.23 12.68
N MET A 79 14.35 -20.02 13.93
CA MET A 79 12.95 -19.70 14.27
C MET A 79 12.55 -18.35 13.70
N LEU A 80 13.44 -17.36 13.76
CA LEU A 80 13.22 -16.06 13.13
C LEU A 80 13.04 -16.18 11.61
N ASN A 81 13.90 -16.94 10.93
CA ASN A 81 13.81 -17.13 9.48
C ASN A 81 12.54 -17.90 9.10
N GLU A 82 12.17 -18.95 9.83
CA GLU A 82 10.92 -19.68 9.59
C GLU A 82 9.70 -18.78 9.76
N PHE A 83 9.69 -17.93 10.79
CA PHE A 83 8.63 -16.94 10.99
C PHE A 83 8.55 -15.96 9.81
N VAL A 84 9.69 -15.38 9.42
CA VAL A 84 9.74 -14.42 8.29
C VAL A 84 9.29 -15.09 6.99
N ASP A 85 9.70 -16.32 6.72
CA ASP A 85 9.32 -17.07 5.51
C ASP A 85 7.83 -17.44 5.51
N ARG A 86 7.27 -17.78 6.68
CA ARG A 86 5.86 -18.13 6.85
C ARG A 86 4.95 -16.91 6.74
N PHE A 87 5.33 -15.78 7.34
CA PHE A 87 4.47 -14.61 7.48
C PHE A 87 4.77 -13.45 6.53
N GLY A 88 6.05 -13.17 6.27
CA GLY A 88 6.50 -12.00 5.52
C GLY A 88 5.95 -11.90 4.10
N PRO A 89 6.16 -12.90 3.21
CA PRO A 89 5.68 -12.84 1.83
C PRO A 89 4.16 -12.71 1.74
N ARG A 90 3.42 -13.39 2.61
CA ARG A 90 1.95 -13.35 2.62
C ARG A 90 1.44 -11.97 3.06
N LEU A 91 2.03 -11.37 4.09
CA LEU A 91 1.67 -10.03 4.54
C LEU A 91 1.89 -8.99 3.44
N ALA A 92 3.06 -9.02 2.79
CA ALA A 92 3.40 -8.08 1.73
C ALA A 92 2.45 -8.22 0.52
N HIS A 93 2.19 -9.45 0.07
CA HIS A 93 1.29 -9.70 -1.04
C HIS A 93 -0.16 -9.31 -0.74
N LEU A 94 -0.67 -9.67 0.45
CA LEU A 94 -2.03 -9.32 0.86
C LEU A 94 -2.23 -7.80 0.88
N ASN A 95 -1.28 -7.06 1.44
CA ASN A 95 -1.32 -5.60 1.46
C ASN A 95 -1.31 -5.01 0.03
N GLY A 96 -0.48 -5.54 -0.86
CA GLY A 96 -0.44 -5.13 -2.27
C GLY A 96 -1.77 -5.35 -3.00
N VAL A 97 -2.41 -6.51 -2.79
CA VAL A 97 -3.73 -6.82 -3.39
C VAL A 97 -4.79 -5.86 -2.87
N ILE A 98 -4.85 -5.62 -1.56
CA ILE A 98 -5.79 -4.67 -0.95
C ILE A 98 -5.58 -3.27 -1.52
N GLN A 99 -4.33 -2.82 -1.65
CA GLN A 99 -4.02 -1.49 -2.19
C GLN A 99 -4.51 -1.33 -3.64
N VAL A 100 -4.35 -2.35 -4.49
CA VAL A 100 -4.86 -2.33 -5.87
C VAL A 100 -6.39 -2.26 -5.89
N LEU A 101 -7.07 -3.09 -5.10
CA LEU A 101 -8.54 -3.09 -5.02
C LEU A 101 -9.07 -1.75 -4.47
N ALA A 102 -8.39 -1.17 -3.49
CA ALA A 102 -8.71 0.14 -2.93
C ALA A 102 -8.54 1.26 -3.97
N GLN A 103 -7.48 1.24 -4.80
CA GLN A 103 -7.29 2.22 -5.86
C GLN A 103 -8.37 2.16 -6.95
N LEU A 104 -8.79 0.95 -7.31
CA LEU A 104 -9.83 0.72 -8.31
C LEU A 104 -11.24 1.05 -7.79
N SER A 105 -11.45 0.99 -6.48
CA SER A 105 -12.73 1.31 -5.84
C SER A 105 -12.85 2.75 -5.33
N SER A 106 -11.73 3.40 -4.99
CA SER A 106 -11.71 4.73 -4.38
C SER A 106 -12.38 5.75 -5.30
N ALA A 107 -13.49 6.34 -4.81
CA ALA A 107 -13.98 7.58 -5.36
C ALA A 107 -12.95 8.65 -5.03
N ALA A 108 -12.52 9.44 -6.03
CA ALA A 108 -11.66 10.59 -5.80
C ALA A 108 -12.35 11.51 -4.76
N GLY A 109 -11.95 11.41 -3.49
CA GLY A 109 -12.63 12.07 -2.37
C GLY A 109 -12.53 11.43 -0.99
N SER A 110 -12.11 10.17 -0.83
CA SER A 110 -11.88 9.57 0.50
C SER A 110 -10.41 9.25 0.75
N SER A 111 -9.59 10.29 0.69
CA SER A 111 -8.28 10.34 1.33
C SER A 111 -8.40 11.30 2.51
N ASN A 112 -8.99 10.83 3.61
CA ASN A 112 -8.87 11.48 4.90
C ASN A 112 -9.17 10.45 6.00
N HIS A 113 -8.12 9.78 6.47
CA HIS A 113 -7.77 9.63 7.89
C HIS A 113 -6.37 9.04 8.03
#